data_AF-A0AAD0XQ59-F1
#
_entry.id   AF-A0AAD0XQ59-F1
#
_cell.length_a   1.000
_cell.length_b   1.000
_cell.length_c   1.000
_cell.angle_alpha   90.00
_cell.angle_beta   90.00
_cell.angle_gamma   90.00
#
_symmetry.space_group_name_H-M   'P 1'
#
loop_
_entity.id
_entity.type
_entity.pdbx_description
1 polymer ?
#
loop_
_entity_poly.entity_id
_entity_poly.type
_entity_poly.pdbx_seq_one_letter_code
_entity_poly.pdbx_strand_id
1 'polypeptide(L)'
;MQILEKEKTNDVWTEFTLSSRAEKNFAEENVPAFLSKKKKSEGPAPRNPEIIRLKSKILGYFSGALNRFHSPFSNIRIDLFGEFRFQSDATSPFEEEGLSEREKNLLKIFFEELLDKALEEHQADPEVFQVLESFLLHEQELDEYLELTEVYDQDLPFIVEAKQLLALMGKIEYSEFLKDKGDSRFQKYGSLWKFGGLSLEDRETIYDLVVTGQESGLLGLAWILFKHETTGFRTVFPIERRILTVIETLNSDEKESFFKAYSSRHGYLENYFVLKRIRPREYRKAWLEGEKQKNGRSVLLGSLQDNILAGQDESLEKRYAILKQNHLVYTLGPFELLILLNSTESSNVQKEIGGVEERLPDSYLTRRARAVLHFFKKDFEQYIEAAEHCGRFRYSPEMLYLKGLSLIEIGQTDEGIGLLESLLMKFPDSDYLRLVLERYKNVR
;
A
#
# COMPACT_ATOMS: atom_id res chain seq x y z
N MET A 1 -64.60 -3.10 -28.97
CA MET A 1 -65.57 -3.30 -27.87
C MET A 1 -65.59 -4.77 -27.52
N GLN A 2 -65.54 -5.07 -26.20
CA GLN A 2 -65.89 -6.31 -25.48
C GLN A 2 -65.06 -7.57 -25.82
N ILE A 3 -64.22 -8.15 -24.94
CA ILE A 3 -64.35 -8.70 -23.56
C ILE A 3 -64.97 -10.12 -23.51
N LEU A 4 -64.11 -11.08 -23.08
CA LEU A 4 -64.31 -12.35 -22.32
C LEU A 4 -65.12 -13.49 -23.01
N GLU A 5 -64.81 -14.78 -22.84
CA GLU A 5 -64.49 -15.53 -21.61
C GLU A 5 -63.63 -16.81 -21.84
N LYS A 6 -62.62 -16.97 -20.96
CA LYS A 6 -62.28 -18.15 -20.14
C LYS A 6 -62.38 -19.55 -20.73
N GLU A 7 -61.23 -20.24 -20.78
CA GLU A 7 -61.11 -21.59 -20.21
C GLU A 7 -59.92 -21.66 -19.26
N LYS A 8 -60.17 -22.27 -18.10
CA LYS A 8 -59.20 -22.58 -17.05
C LYS A 8 -58.52 -23.90 -17.40
N THR A 9 -57.21 -23.93 -17.40
CA THR A 9 -56.45 -25.16 -17.12
C THR A 9 -55.57 -24.91 -15.91
N ASN A 10 -55.69 -25.84 -14.96
CA ASN A 10 -54.91 -25.92 -13.74
C ASN A 10 -53.42 -26.08 -14.09
N ASP A 11 -52.59 -25.12 -13.71
CA ASP A 11 -51.16 -25.36 -13.54
C ASP A 11 -50.84 -25.26 -12.06
N VAL A 12 -50.76 -26.45 -11.45
CA VAL A 12 -50.14 -26.69 -10.16
C VAL A 12 -48.66 -26.40 -10.35
N TRP A 13 -48.17 -25.30 -9.78
CA TRP A 13 -46.73 -25.05 -9.69
C TRP A 13 -46.17 -25.81 -8.48
N THR A 14 -45.24 -26.70 -8.77
CA THR A 14 -44.35 -27.39 -7.84
C THR A 14 -43.52 -26.38 -7.05
N GLU A 15 -43.51 -26.55 -5.73
CA GLU A 15 -42.51 -25.97 -4.83
C GLU A 15 -41.12 -26.37 -5.34
N PHE A 16 -40.31 -25.38 -5.73
CA PHE A 16 -38.88 -25.60 -5.93
C PHE A 16 -38.22 -25.63 -4.55
N THR A 17 -38.29 -26.77 -3.87
CA THR A 17 -37.32 -27.12 -2.84
C THR A 17 -36.08 -27.65 -3.56
N LEU A 18 -34.94 -26.98 -3.43
CA LEU A 18 -33.64 -27.51 -3.87
C LEU A 18 -33.15 -28.59 -2.89
N SER A 19 -33.93 -29.64 -2.69
CA SER A 19 -33.51 -30.87 -2.03
C SER A 19 -33.56 -32.00 -3.05
N SER A 20 -32.42 -32.23 -3.71
CA SER A 20 -32.23 -33.48 -4.46
C SER A 20 -30.83 -34.06 -4.22
N ARG A 21 -30.60 -34.54 -2.99
CA ARG A 21 -29.77 -35.73 -2.79
C ARG A 21 -30.10 -36.42 -1.47
N ALA A 22 -30.38 -37.72 -1.58
CA ALA A 22 -30.92 -38.64 -0.56
C ALA A 22 -32.40 -38.32 -0.24
N GLU A 23 -33.36 -39.23 -0.30
CA GLU A 23 -33.34 -40.64 0.07
C GLU A 23 -34.29 -41.44 -0.84
N LYS A 24 -33.80 -42.57 -1.37
CA LYS A 24 -34.68 -43.67 -1.77
C LYS A 24 -34.97 -44.47 -0.51
N ASN A 25 -36.24 -44.57 -0.10
CA ASN A 25 -36.95 -45.84 0.14
C ASN A 25 -38.16 -45.63 1.06
N PHE A 26 -39.19 -46.41 0.76
CA PHE A 26 -40.41 -46.74 1.50
C PHE A 26 -41.68 -45.93 1.21
N ALA A 27 -42.66 -46.73 0.80
CA ALA A 27 -43.97 -46.41 0.26
C ALA A 27 -45.03 -46.30 1.36
N GLU A 28 -46.06 -45.51 1.03
CA GLU A 28 -47.50 -45.69 1.27
C GLU A 28 -47.97 -46.39 2.56
N GLU A 29 -48.83 -45.72 3.33
CA GLU A 29 -50.27 -46.08 3.35
C GLU A 29 -51.15 -45.13 4.19
N ASN A 30 -52.29 -44.77 3.58
CA ASN A 30 -53.64 -44.62 4.15
C ASN A 30 -54.05 -43.36 4.96
N VAL A 31 -54.91 -42.56 4.30
CA VAL A 31 -55.87 -41.59 4.87
C VAL A 31 -57.04 -42.37 5.55
N PRO A 32 -57.84 -41.79 6.48
CA PRO A 32 -59.00 -41.00 6.04
C PRO A 32 -59.36 -39.77 6.91
N ALA A 33 -60.03 -38.84 6.24
CA ALA A 33 -60.48 -37.53 6.69
C ALA A 33 -61.55 -37.54 7.78
N PHE A 34 -61.48 -36.57 8.71
CA PHE A 34 -62.66 -36.03 9.42
C PHE A 34 -62.54 -34.52 9.59
N LEU A 35 -63.63 -33.84 9.22
CA LEU A 35 -63.85 -32.40 9.18
C LEU A 35 -63.78 -31.74 10.58
N SER A 36 -63.06 -30.63 10.70
CA SER A 36 -63.46 -29.56 11.62
C SER A 36 -63.21 -28.18 11.01
N LYS A 37 -64.30 -27.42 10.87
CA LYS A 37 -64.34 -26.04 10.37
C LYS A 37 -63.59 -25.12 11.34
N LYS A 38 -62.47 -24.54 10.92
CA LYS A 38 -61.91 -23.33 11.55
C LYS A 38 -62.08 -22.13 10.62
N LYS A 39 -62.43 -20.99 11.25
CA LYS A 39 -62.60 -19.67 10.66
C LYS A 39 -61.46 -19.37 9.68
N LYS A 40 -61.81 -18.85 8.49
CA LYS A 40 -60.86 -18.23 7.56
C LYS A 40 -60.12 -17.12 8.31
N SER A 41 -58.87 -17.35 8.68
CA SER A 41 -57.92 -16.25 8.82
C SER A 41 -57.76 -15.64 7.44
N GLU A 42 -57.90 -14.32 7.35
CA GLU A 42 -57.56 -13.56 6.16
C GLU A 42 -56.18 -14.01 5.68
N GLY A 43 -56.13 -14.57 4.47
CA GLY A 43 -54.86 -14.92 3.84
C GLY A 43 -54.00 -13.66 3.69
N PRO A 44 -52.67 -13.81 3.55
CA PRO A 44 -51.81 -12.65 3.36
C PRO A 44 -52.29 -11.88 2.13
N ALA A 45 -52.40 -10.55 2.26
CA ALA A 45 -52.79 -9.66 1.18
C ALA A 45 -52.01 -9.98 -0.11
N PRO A 46 -52.63 -9.83 -1.30
CA PRO A 46 -51.95 -10.10 -2.57
C PRO A 46 -50.71 -9.21 -2.67
N ARG A 47 -49.53 -9.81 -2.58
CA ARG A 47 -48.24 -9.10 -2.63
C ARG A 47 -48.16 -8.38 -3.97
N ASN A 48 -47.94 -7.06 -3.91
CA ASN A 48 -47.81 -6.18 -5.07
C ASN A 48 -46.88 -6.82 -6.12
N PRO A 49 -47.30 -6.99 -7.39
CA PRO A 49 -46.50 -7.64 -8.43
C PRO A 49 -45.16 -6.96 -8.68
N GLU A 50 -45.02 -5.67 -8.37
CA GLU A 50 -43.73 -4.97 -8.39
C GLU A 50 -42.77 -5.48 -7.32
N ILE A 51 -43.26 -5.78 -6.11
CA ILE A 51 -42.45 -6.34 -5.02
C ILE A 51 -41.97 -7.74 -5.40
N ILE A 52 -42.81 -8.55 -6.04
CA ILE A 52 -42.43 -9.90 -6.50
C ILE A 52 -41.38 -9.79 -7.62
N ARG A 53 -41.58 -8.90 -8.58
CA ARG A 53 -40.61 -8.64 -9.65
C ARG A 53 -39.27 -8.11 -9.12
N LEU A 54 -39.31 -7.21 -8.14
CA LEU A 54 -38.12 -6.72 -7.43
C LEU A 54 -37.44 -7.88 -6.71
N LYS A 55 -38.14 -8.67 -5.90
CA LYS A 55 -37.57 -9.85 -5.22
C LYS A 55 -36.92 -10.85 -6.18
N SER A 56 -37.52 -11.15 -7.32
CA SER A 56 -36.92 -12.03 -8.33
C SER A 56 -35.70 -11.41 -9.02
N LYS A 57 -35.72 -10.10 -9.30
CA LYS A 57 -34.57 -9.36 -9.84
C LYS A 57 -33.42 -9.31 -8.81
N ILE A 58 -33.75 -9.13 -7.54
CA ILE A 58 -32.83 -9.13 -6.38
C ILE A 58 -32.20 -10.51 -6.23
N LEU A 59 -32.99 -11.59 -6.14
CA LEU A 59 -32.44 -12.95 -6.01
C LEU A 59 -31.60 -13.35 -7.23
N GLY A 60 -32.00 -12.96 -8.45
CA GLY A 60 -31.17 -13.17 -9.64
C GLY A 60 -29.86 -12.37 -9.62
N TYR A 61 -29.91 -11.11 -9.20
CA TYR A 61 -28.76 -10.21 -9.10
C TYR A 61 -27.78 -10.65 -7.99
N PHE A 62 -28.30 -10.94 -6.80
CA PHE A 62 -27.54 -11.44 -5.67
C PHE A 62 -27.05 -12.85 -5.93
N SER A 63 -27.74 -13.74 -6.63
CA SER A 63 -27.15 -15.06 -6.97
C SER A 63 -25.84 -14.92 -7.78
N GLY A 64 -25.68 -13.88 -8.61
CA GLY A 64 -24.44 -13.58 -9.32
C GLY A 64 -23.36 -12.90 -8.47
N ALA A 65 -23.76 -11.97 -7.59
CA ALA A 65 -22.85 -11.25 -6.68
C ALA A 65 -22.42 -12.10 -5.45
N LEU A 66 -23.35 -12.84 -4.84
CA LEU A 66 -23.11 -13.85 -3.79
C LEU A 66 -22.16 -14.95 -4.28
N ASN A 67 -22.25 -15.35 -5.55
CA ASN A 67 -21.27 -16.25 -6.16
C ASN A 67 -19.86 -15.62 -6.32
N ARG A 68 -19.66 -14.32 -6.08
CA ARG A 68 -18.32 -13.71 -6.01
C ARG A 68 -17.79 -13.62 -4.56
N PHE A 69 -18.67 -13.51 -3.57
CA PHE A 69 -18.32 -13.51 -2.15
C PHE A 69 -18.30 -14.95 -1.60
N HIS A 70 -17.36 -15.77 -2.10
CA HIS A 70 -17.19 -17.14 -1.58
C HIS A 70 -16.57 -17.20 -0.18
N SER A 71 -15.98 -16.10 0.30
CA SER A 71 -15.40 -16.00 1.64
C SER A 71 -15.37 -14.52 2.06
N PRO A 72 -15.67 -14.19 3.33
CA PRO A 72 -15.67 -12.81 3.81
C PRO A 72 -14.26 -12.19 3.82
N PHE A 73 -13.22 -13.00 3.64
CA PHE A 73 -11.81 -12.58 3.60
C PHE A 73 -11.32 -12.12 2.22
N SER A 74 -12.08 -12.39 1.15
CA SER A 74 -11.69 -11.99 -0.22
C SER A 74 -11.53 -10.47 -0.36
N ASN A 75 -12.27 -9.71 0.46
CA ASN A 75 -12.32 -8.26 0.41
C ASN A 75 -11.58 -7.57 1.55
N ILE A 76 -10.80 -8.31 2.36
CA ILE A 76 -9.96 -7.70 3.38
C ILE A 76 -8.55 -7.50 2.84
N ARG A 77 -7.90 -6.45 3.32
CA ARG A 77 -6.45 -6.28 3.25
C ARG A 77 -5.90 -5.85 4.60
N ILE A 78 -4.61 -6.07 4.79
CA ILE A 78 -3.84 -5.40 5.84
C ILE A 78 -3.33 -4.08 5.24
N ASP A 79 -3.61 -2.98 5.92
CA ASP A 79 -3.20 -1.64 5.51
C ASP A 79 -1.70 -1.40 5.78
N LEU A 80 -1.18 -0.25 5.35
CA LEU A 80 0.25 0.05 5.53
C LEU A 80 0.68 0.31 7.00
N PHE A 81 -0.27 0.32 7.94
CA PHE A 81 -0.05 0.48 9.38
C PHE A 81 -0.20 -0.84 10.16
N GLY A 82 -0.78 -1.87 9.54
CA GLY A 82 -0.93 -3.21 10.09
C GLY A 82 -2.35 -3.53 10.53
N GLU A 83 -3.30 -2.67 10.19
CA GLU A 83 -4.70 -2.82 10.53
C GLU A 83 -5.46 -3.55 9.41
N PHE A 84 -6.45 -4.35 9.80
CA PHE A 84 -7.33 -5.02 8.85
C PHE A 84 -8.37 -4.02 8.36
N ARG A 85 -8.50 -3.89 7.04
CA ARG A 85 -9.45 -2.98 6.37
C ARG A 85 -10.09 -3.65 5.17
N PHE A 86 -11.30 -3.24 4.86
CA PHE A 86 -11.94 -3.61 3.61
C PHE A 86 -11.23 -2.95 2.41
N GLN A 87 -11.15 -3.67 1.30
CA GLN A 87 -10.67 -3.14 0.03
C GLN A 87 -11.74 -2.21 -0.54
N SER A 88 -11.41 -0.93 -0.71
CA SER A 88 -12.33 0.11 -1.22
C SER A 88 -12.80 -0.13 -2.67
N ASP A 89 -12.11 -0.98 -3.41
CA ASP A 89 -12.29 -1.17 -4.85
C ASP A 89 -13.24 -2.32 -5.21
N ALA A 90 -13.83 -3.01 -4.22
CA ALA A 90 -14.96 -3.87 -4.51
C ALA A 90 -16.12 -2.95 -4.89
N THR A 91 -16.29 -2.71 -6.20
CA THR A 91 -17.50 -2.14 -6.80
C THR A 91 -18.67 -2.68 -6.01
N SER A 92 -19.37 -1.78 -5.32
CA SER A 92 -20.55 -2.16 -4.58
C SER A 92 -21.41 -3.04 -5.47
N PRO A 93 -22.01 -4.13 -4.97
CA PRO A 93 -23.10 -4.76 -5.69
C PRO A 93 -24.24 -3.75 -5.97
N PHE A 94 -24.20 -2.53 -5.43
CA PHE A 94 -25.11 -1.46 -5.78
C PHE A 94 -24.51 -0.42 -6.76
N GLU A 95 -23.22 -0.47 -7.11
CA GLU A 95 -22.54 0.50 -7.99
C GLU A 95 -22.28 0.00 -9.42
N GLU A 96 -22.40 -1.30 -9.71
CA GLU A 96 -22.38 -1.77 -11.11
C GLU A 96 -23.55 -1.13 -11.89
N GLU A 97 -23.27 -0.63 -13.11
CA GLU A 97 -24.22 0.09 -13.98
C GLU A 97 -25.54 -0.68 -14.13
N GLY A 98 -26.62 -0.21 -13.49
CA GLY A 98 -27.94 -0.84 -13.66
C GLY A 98 -29.02 -0.51 -12.63
N LEU A 99 -28.66 -0.02 -11.44
CA LEU A 99 -29.62 0.34 -10.38
C LEU A 99 -29.73 1.86 -10.24
N SER A 100 -30.96 2.39 -10.35
CA SER A 100 -31.28 3.78 -10.03
C SER A 100 -31.13 4.07 -8.53
N GLU A 101 -30.90 5.32 -8.14
CA GLU A 101 -30.83 5.74 -6.72
C GLU A 101 -32.06 5.29 -5.91
N ARG A 102 -33.24 5.31 -6.55
CA ARG A 102 -34.48 4.82 -5.94
C ARG A 102 -34.45 3.32 -5.69
N GLU A 103 -33.92 2.53 -6.62
CA GLU A 103 -33.76 1.08 -6.44
C GLU A 103 -32.74 0.76 -5.34
N LYS A 104 -31.64 1.51 -5.25
CA LYS A 104 -30.67 1.37 -4.14
C LYS A 104 -31.30 1.63 -2.77
N ASN A 105 -32.09 2.69 -2.64
CA ASN A 105 -32.78 2.99 -1.39
C ASN A 105 -33.81 1.91 -1.02
N LEU A 106 -34.57 1.39 -2.00
CA LEU A 106 -35.52 0.30 -1.76
C LEU A 106 -34.81 -1.01 -1.38
N LEU A 107 -33.63 -1.26 -1.95
CA LEU A 107 -32.78 -2.39 -1.60
C LEU A 107 -32.32 -2.28 -0.15
N LYS A 108 -31.80 -1.12 0.25
CA LYS A 108 -31.36 -0.89 1.64
C LYS A 108 -32.49 -1.14 2.64
N ILE A 109 -33.68 -0.58 2.40
CA ILE A 109 -34.86 -0.83 3.24
C ILE A 109 -35.23 -2.32 3.28
N PHE A 110 -35.14 -3.02 2.15
CA PHE A 110 -35.42 -4.46 2.11
C PHE A 110 -34.44 -5.28 2.95
N PHE A 111 -33.14 -4.92 2.92
CA PHE A 111 -32.12 -5.59 3.72
C PHE A 111 -32.27 -5.30 5.22
N GLU A 112 -32.57 -4.06 5.58
CA GLU A 112 -32.91 -3.68 6.96
C GLU A 112 -34.12 -4.46 7.47
N GLU A 113 -35.22 -4.53 6.70
CA GLU A 113 -36.40 -5.34 7.06
C GLU A 113 -36.11 -6.84 7.14
N LEU A 114 -35.17 -7.35 6.32
CA LEU A 114 -34.79 -8.76 6.33
C LEU A 114 -33.91 -9.07 7.55
N LEU A 115 -33.00 -8.17 7.92
CA LEU A 115 -32.17 -8.26 9.11
C LEU A 115 -33.04 -8.25 10.38
N ASP A 116 -33.94 -7.28 10.50
CA ASP A 116 -34.87 -7.18 11.64
C ASP A 116 -35.64 -8.49 11.84
N LYS A 117 -36.17 -9.07 10.75
CA LYS A 117 -36.87 -10.35 10.81
C LYS A 117 -35.96 -11.52 11.16
N ALA A 118 -34.75 -11.56 10.62
CA ALA A 118 -33.81 -12.62 10.95
C ALA A 118 -33.45 -12.61 12.45
N LEU A 119 -33.28 -11.42 13.03
CA LEU A 119 -33.01 -11.21 14.45
C LEU A 119 -34.24 -11.49 15.33
N GLU A 120 -35.42 -10.98 14.98
CA GLU A 120 -36.66 -11.14 15.77
C GLU A 120 -37.26 -12.56 15.70
N GLU A 121 -37.26 -13.17 14.52
CA GLU A 121 -37.87 -14.50 14.29
C GLU A 121 -36.86 -15.66 14.42
N HIS A 122 -35.60 -15.37 14.74
CA HIS A 122 -34.49 -16.33 14.79
C HIS A 122 -34.42 -17.23 13.54
N GLN A 123 -34.43 -16.61 12.36
CA GLN A 123 -34.46 -17.33 11.10
C GLN A 123 -33.10 -18.01 10.83
N ALA A 124 -33.01 -19.32 11.08
CA ALA A 124 -31.77 -20.10 10.94
C ALA A 124 -31.46 -20.57 9.49
N ASP A 125 -31.93 -19.85 8.47
CA ASP A 125 -31.67 -20.21 7.06
C ASP A 125 -30.27 -19.77 6.62
N PRO A 126 -29.37 -20.69 6.20
CA PRO A 126 -28.02 -20.34 5.75
C PRO A 126 -27.99 -19.44 4.50
N GLU A 127 -28.99 -19.52 3.62
CA GLU A 127 -29.04 -18.66 2.42
C GLU A 127 -29.32 -17.21 2.81
N VAL A 128 -30.17 -17.01 3.83
CA VAL A 128 -30.46 -15.69 4.39
C VAL A 128 -29.23 -15.11 5.08
N PHE A 129 -28.45 -15.94 5.79
CA PHE A 129 -27.17 -15.52 6.38
C PHE A 129 -26.21 -14.98 5.32
N GLN A 130 -25.98 -15.72 4.22
CA GLN A 130 -25.04 -15.30 3.17
C GLN A 130 -25.47 -13.99 2.49
N VAL A 131 -26.78 -13.82 2.28
CA VAL A 131 -27.38 -12.61 1.71
C VAL A 131 -27.14 -11.40 2.62
N LEU A 132 -27.39 -11.55 3.92
CA LEU A 132 -27.18 -10.50 4.92
C LEU A 132 -25.69 -10.23 5.19
N GLU A 133 -24.86 -11.26 5.27
CA GLU A 133 -23.40 -11.16 5.40
C GLU A 133 -22.80 -10.31 4.28
N SER A 134 -23.16 -10.60 3.03
CA SER A 134 -22.66 -9.85 1.89
C SER A 134 -23.08 -8.38 1.93
N PHE A 135 -24.29 -8.09 2.44
CA PHE A 135 -24.77 -6.73 2.64
C PHE A 135 -24.04 -6.00 3.76
N LEU A 136 -23.96 -6.60 4.95
CA LEU A 136 -23.35 -6.00 6.15
C LEU A 136 -21.84 -5.77 5.99
N LEU A 137 -21.12 -6.71 5.38
CA LEU A 137 -19.70 -6.55 5.09
C LEU A 137 -19.44 -5.46 4.04
N HIS A 138 -20.38 -5.24 3.13
CA HIS A 138 -20.29 -4.17 2.16
C HIS A 138 -20.50 -2.79 2.81
N GLU A 139 -21.56 -2.64 3.61
CA GLU A 139 -21.85 -1.40 4.35
C GLU A 139 -20.87 -1.18 5.52
N GLN A 140 -20.05 -2.19 5.86
CA GLN A 140 -19.12 -2.19 6.98
C GLN A 140 -19.82 -2.09 8.35
N GLU A 141 -21.06 -2.58 8.42
CA GLU A 141 -21.93 -2.68 9.59
C GLU A 141 -21.54 -3.91 10.43
N LEU A 142 -20.36 -3.83 11.06
CA LEU A 142 -19.74 -4.94 11.78
C LEU A 142 -20.44 -5.28 13.11
N ASP A 143 -21.18 -4.35 13.69
CA ASP A 143 -21.88 -4.56 14.96
C ASP A 143 -23.16 -5.37 14.71
N GLU A 144 -23.91 -5.00 13.68
CA GLU A 144 -25.07 -5.72 13.16
C GLU A 144 -24.68 -7.12 12.63
N TYR A 145 -23.49 -7.23 12.01
CA TYR A 145 -22.95 -8.53 11.60
C TYR A 145 -22.61 -9.43 12.80
N LEU A 146 -22.10 -8.86 13.89
CA LEU A 146 -21.89 -9.62 15.12
C LEU A 146 -23.23 -10.14 15.67
N GLU A 147 -24.25 -9.29 15.76
CA GLU A 147 -25.59 -9.69 16.22
C GLU A 147 -26.18 -10.82 15.36
N LEU A 148 -26.03 -10.74 14.03
CA LEU A 148 -26.48 -11.79 13.12
C LEU A 148 -25.80 -13.14 13.40
N THR A 149 -24.50 -13.15 13.76
CA THR A 149 -23.79 -14.41 14.09
C THR A 149 -24.27 -15.08 15.37
N GLU A 150 -24.94 -14.35 16.27
CA GLU A 150 -25.48 -14.88 17.52
C GLU A 150 -26.80 -15.64 17.34
N VAL A 151 -27.50 -15.43 16.21
CA VAL A 151 -28.76 -16.11 15.88
C VAL A 151 -28.55 -17.58 15.52
N TYR A 152 -27.35 -17.95 15.04
CA TYR A 152 -27.05 -19.27 14.49
C TYR A 152 -26.22 -20.13 15.46
N ASP A 153 -26.19 -21.43 15.21
CA ASP A 153 -25.34 -22.36 15.96
C ASP A 153 -23.85 -22.02 15.79
N GLN A 154 -23.17 -21.92 16.92
CA GLN A 154 -21.81 -21.36 17.02
C GLN A 154 -20.72 -22.26 16.40
N ASP A 155 -21.04 -23.54 16.16
CA ASP A 155 -20.15 -24.53 15.59
C ASP A 155 -20.23 -24.62 14.05
N LEU A 156 -21.17 -23.89 13.43
CA LEU A 156 -21.34 -23.91 11.98
C LEU A 156 -20.11 -23.30 11.28
N PRO A 157 -19.59 -23.91 10.18
CA PRO A 157 -18.37 -23.44 9.53
C PRO A 157 -18.38 -21.96 9.12
N PHE A 158 -19.49 -21.49 8.55
CA PHE A 158 -19.62 -20.10 8.12
C PHE A 158 -19.69 -19.11 9.30
N ILE A 159 -20.22 -19.53 10.46
CA ILE A 159 -20.20 -18.73 11.69
C ILE A 159 -18.79 -18.66 12.28
N VAL A 160 -18.03 -19.76 12.22
CA VAL A 160 -16.62 -19.76 12.63
C VAL A 160 -15.80 -18.81 11.76
N GLU A 161 -16.01 -18.81 10.44
CA GLU A 161 -15.37 -17.86 9.51
C GLU A 161 -15.75 -16.41 9.83
N ALA A 162 -17.04 -16.13 10.05
CA ALA A 162 -17.53 -14.82 10.45
C ALA A 162 -16.88 -14.30 11.75
N LYS A 163 -16.74 -15.18 12.75
CA LYS A 163 -16.06 -14.85 14.00
C LYS A 163 -14.56 -14.62 13.83
N GLN A 164 -13.89 -15.41 13.00
CA GLN A 164 -12.48 -15.15 12.68
C GLN A 164 -12.30 -13.76 12.07
N LEU A 165 -13.21 -13.36 11.16
CA LEU A 165 -13.24 -12.03 10.56
C LEU A 165 -13.38 -10.94 11.62
N LEU A 166 -14.42 -11.04 12.44
CA LEU A 166 -14.73 -10.10 13.52
C LEU A 166 -13.57 -9.98 14.52
N ALA A 167 -12.87 -11.08 14.79
CA ALA A 167 -11.70 -11.07 15.67
C ALA A 167 -10.48 -10.36 15.04
N LEU A 168 -10.21 -10.56 13.74
CA LEU A 168 -9.15 -9.81 13.04
C LEU A 168 -9.46 -8.31 13.02
N MET A 169 -10.74 -7.97 12.79
CA MET A 169 -11.27 -6.60 12.84
C MET A 169 -11.33 -6.02 14.28
N GLY A 170 -11.11 -6.84 15.31
CA GLY A 170 -11.05 -6.42 16.71
C GLY A 170 -12.39 -6.18 17.39
N LYS A 171 -13.49 -6.72 16.82
CA LYS A 171 -14.85 -6.61 17.38
C LYS A 171 -15.12 -7.65 18.48
N ILE A 172 -14.44 -8.78 18.46
CA ILE A 172 -14.51 -9.82 19.49
C ILE A 172 -13.12 -10.18 20.01
N GLU A 173 -13.06 -10.66 21.26
CA GLU A 173 -11.85 -11.27 21.79
C GLU A 173 -11.55 -12.59 21.08
N TYR A 174 -10.28 -12.81 20.77
CA TYR A 174 -9.86 -13.99 20.05
C TYR A 174 -9.72 -15.19 20.99
N SER A 175 -10.49 -16.24 20.70
CA SER A 175 -10.41 -17.51 21.42
C SER A 175 -9.47 -18.49 20.72
N GLU A 176 -8.82 -19.38 21.47
CA GLU A 176 -7.92 -20.40 20.92
C GLU A 176 -8.63 -21.34 19.92
N PHE A 177 -9.95 -21.49 20.03
CA PHE A 177 -10.79 -22.24 19.09
C PHE A 177 -10.72 -21.69 17.65
N LEU A 178 -10.39 -20.41 17.48
CA LEU A 178 -10.31 -19.74 16.17
C LEU A 178 -8.91 -19.83 15.52
N LYS A 179 -7.89 -20.41 16.20
CA LYS A 179 -6.48 -20.46 15.74
C LYS A 179 -6.22 -21.44 14.60
N ASP A 180 -6.88 -22.60 14.60
CA ASP A 180 -6.48 -23.75 13.77
C ASP A 180 -7.40 -24.05 12.58
N LYS A 181 -8.25 -23.09 12.17
CA LYS A 181 -9.26 -23.30 11.12
C LYS A 181 -9.19 -22.27 9.98
N GLY A 182 -8.00 -21.74 9.68
CA GLY A 182 -7.82 -20.87 8.52
C GLY A 182 -7.61 -21.71 7.26
N ASP A 183 -8.59 -21.73 6.37
CA ASP A 183 -8.52 -22.45 5.08
C ASP A 183 -7.69 -21.66 4.04
N SER A 184 -7.58 -20.34 4.18
CA SER A 184 -6.82 -19.47 3.28
C SER A 184 -5.47 -19.01 3.86
N ARG A 185 -4.53 -18.70 2.95
CA ARG A 185 -3.21 -18.16 3.32
C ARG A 185 -3.34 -16.79 3.99
N PHE A 186 -4.29 -15.96 3.53
CA PHE A 186 -4.58 -14.67 4.16
C PHE A 186 -5.00 -14.84 5.63
N GLN A 187 -5.95 -15.75 5.92
CA GLN A 187 -6.39 -16.03 7.29
C GLN A 187 -5.23 -16.51 8.17
N LYS A 188 -4.42 -17.45 7.68
CA LYS A 188 -3.25 -17.97 8.41
C LYS A 188 -2.27 -16.86 8.78
N TYR A 189 -1.83 -16.06 7.81
CA TYR A 189 -0.81 -15.02 8.09
C TYR A 189 -1.41 -13.80 8.80
N GLY A 190 -2.68 -13.49 8.56
CA GLY A 190 -3.42 -12.45 9.26
C GLY A 190 -3.58 -12.76 10.75
N SER A 191 -3.94 -13.99 11.11
CA SER A 191 -4.06 -14.40 12.52
C SER A 191 -2.70 -14.38 13.23
N LEU A 192 -1.65 -14.92 12.60
CA LEU A 192 -0.28 -14.89 13.13
C LEU A 192 0.23 -13.45 13.35
N TRP A 193 -0.13 -12.51 12.46
CA TRP A 193 0.18 -11.10 12.62
C TRP A 193 -0.58 -10.48 13.80
N LYS A 194 -1.91 -10.64 13.84
CA LYS A 194 -2.79 -10.00 14.83
C LYS A 194 -2.50 -10.47 16.25
N PHE A 195 -2.28 -11.78 16.43
CA PHE A 195 -2.18 -12.41 17.75
C PHE A 195 -0.74 -12.71 18.18
N GLY A 196 0.24 -12.38 17.36
CA GLY A 196 1.64 -12.72 17.57
C GLY A 196 1.89 -14.20 17.29
N GLY A 197 2.97 -14.49 16.57
CA GLY A 197 3.31 -15.85 16.18
C GLY A 197 4.02 -15.99 14.83
N LEU A 198 4.21 -14.89 14.10
CA LEU A 198 4.98 -14.92 12.85
C LEU A 198 6.42 -15.38 13.09
N SER A 199 6.77 -16.51 12.47
CA SER A 199 8.15 -16.98 12.40
C SER A 199 8.93 -16.26 11.30
N LEU A 200 10.25 -16.49 11.25
CA LEU A 200 11.10 -15.97 10.18
C LEU A 200 10.74 -16.60 8.82
N GLU A 201 10.37 -17.88 8.80
CA GLU A 201 9.92 -18.58 7.59
C GLU A 201 8.59 -18.01 7.07
N ASP A 202 7.66 -17.67 7.98
CA ASP A 202 6.39 -17.03 7.61
C ASP A 202 6.64 -15.65 6.98
N ARG A 203 7.56 -14.86 7.56
CA ARG A 203 7.96 -13.56 7.02
C ARG A 203 8.47 -13.65 5.59
N GLU A 204 9.33 -14.61 5.30
CA GLU A 204 9.86 -14.85 3.96
C GLU A 204 8.78 -15.33 2.99
N THR A 205 7.88 -16.20 3.46
CA THR A 205 6.77 -16.70 2.65
C THR A 205 5.79 -15.59 2.30
N ILE A 206 5.46 -14.70 3.24
CA ILE A 206 4.60 -13.52 2.98
C ILE A 206 5.19 -12.64 1.88
N TYR A 207 6.51 -12.41 1.93
CA TYR A 207 7.20 -11.65 0.88
C TYR A 207 6.99 -12.28 -0.50
N ASP A 208 7.24 -13.59 -0.62
CA ASP A 208 7.17 -14.29 -1.90
C ASP A 208 5.72 -14.31 -2.43
N LEU A 209 4.73 -14.49 -1.57
CA LEU A 209 3.30 -14.45 -1.91
C LEU A 209 2.86 -13.07 -2.43
N VAL A 210 3.30 -11.99 -1.78
CA VAL A 210 2.94 -10.62 -2.17
C VAL A 210 3.65 -10.20 -3.45
N VAL A 211 4.94 -10.52 -3.59
CA VAL A 211 5.72 -10.14 -4.77
C VAL A 211 5.26 -10.89 -6.01
N THR A 212 4.91 -12.18 -5.89
CA THR A 212 4.30 -12.95 -6.98
C THR A 212 2.86 -12.52 -7.29
N GLY A 213 2.20 -11.83 -6.35
CA GLY A 213 0.83 -11.35 -6.50
C GLY A 213 -0.22 -12.43 -6.22
N GLN A 214 0.17 -13.51 -5.54
CA GLN A 214 -0.75 -14.58 -5.13
C GLN A 214 -1.68 -14.14 -4.00
N GLU A 215 -1.19 -13.32 -3.07
CA GLU A 215 -1.97 -12.84 -1.91
C GLU A 215 -1.82 -11.31 -1.76
N SER A 216 -2.57 -10.54 -2.55
CA SER A 216 -2.52 -9.07 -2.52
C SER A 216 -3.02 -8.46 -1.21
N GLY A 217 -3.91 -9.15 -0.49
CA GLY A 217 -4.41 -8.70 0.81
C GLY A 217 -3.32 -8.56 1.88
N LEU A 218 -2.20 -9.28 1.75
CA LEU A 218 -1.07 -9.23 2.68
C LEU A 218 -0.06 -8.11 2.37
N LEU A 219 -0.33 -7.26 1.37
CA LEU A 219 0.63 -6.25 0.92
C LEU A 219 1.06 -5.27 2.03
N GLY A 220 0.14 -4.81 2.88
CA GLY A 220 0.48 -3.93 3.98
C GLY A 220 1.31 -4.60 5.07
N LEU A 221 1.07 -5.89 5.32
CA LEU A 221 1.90 -6.68 6.22
C LEU A 221 3.33 -6.83 5.68
N ALA A 222 3.47 -7.17 4.40
CA ALA A 222 4.79 -7.23 3.76
C ALA A 222 5.51 -5.87 3.82
N TRP A 223 4.79 -4.77 3.62
CA TRP A 223 5.35 -3.43 3.80
C TRP A 223 5.90 -3.21 5.20
N ILE A 224 5.15 -3.51 6.25
CA ILE A 224 5.60 -3.30 7.64
C ILE A 224 6.84 -4.14 7.95
N LEU A 225 6.83 -5.40 7.51
CA LEU A 225 7.92 -6.33 7.76
C LEU A 225 9.20 -5.95 7.00
N PHE A 226 9.10 -5.43 5.79
CA PHE A 226 10.26 -5.20 4.91
C PHE A 226 10.56 -3.73 4.65
N LYS A 227 9.80 -2.78 5.19
CA LYS A 227 9.96 -1.36 4.84
C LYS A 227 11.37 -0.85 5.06
N HIS A 228 12.17 -1.39 5.97
CA HIS A 228 13.54 -0.93 6.23
C HIS A 228 14.63 -1.73 5.50
N GLU A 229 14.27 -2.81 4.78
CA GLU A 229 15.23 -3.70 4.13
C GLU A 229 15.52 -3.23 2.69
N THR A 230 16.68 -2.58 2.52
CA THR A 230 17.12 -2.04 1.22
C THR A 230 18.20 -2.90 0.55
N THR A 231 18.72 -3.92 1.23
CA THR A 231 19.78 -4.81 0.76
C THR A 231 19.38 -6.28 0.92
N GLY A 232 20.01 -7.18 0.15
CA GLY A 232 19.71 -8.62 0.16
C GLY A 232 18.77 -9.08 -0.96
N PHE A 233 18.27 -10.31 -0.86
CA PHE A 233 17.38 -10.92 -1.87
C PHE A 233 15.92 -10.47 -1.74
N ARG A 234 15.46 -10.26 -0.50
CA ARG A 234 14.10 -9.78 -0.20
C ARG A 234 14.21 -8.34 0.27
N THR A 235 13.86 -7.41 -0.61
CA THR A 235 14.02 -5.97 -0.38
C THR A 235 12.69 -5.27 -0.49
N VAL A 236 12.62 -4.05 0.02
CA VAL A 236 11.39 -3.25 -0.04
C VAL A 236 10.96 -2.88 -1.46
N PHE A 237 11.86 -2.88 -2.45
CA PHE A 237 11.59 -2.31 -3.78
C PHE A 237 10.49 -3.04 -4.58
N PRO A 238 10.41 -4.39 -4.60
CA PRO A 238 9.28 -5.08 -5.24
C PRO A 238 7.94 -4.82 -4.54
N ILE A 239 7.96 -4.66 -3.21
CA ILE A 239 6.77 -4.30 -2.43
C ILE A 239 6.31 -2.89 -2.78
N GLU A 240 7.23 -1.92 -2.84
CA GLU A 240 6.93 -0.54 -3.26
C GLU A 240 6.28 -0.52 -4.66
N ARG A 241 6.77 -1.33 -5.60
CA ARG A 241 6.14 -1.45 -6.93
C ARG A 241 4.71 -1.97 -6.83
N ARG A 242 4.44 -2.97 -6.00
CA ARG A 242 3.07 -3.48 -5.77
C ARG A 242 2.18 -2.42 -5.12
N ILE A 243 2.66 -1.69 -4.12
CA ILE A 243 1.94 -0.56 -3.52
C ILE A 243 1.61 0.50 -4.57
N LEU A 244 2.57 0.84 -5.43
CA LEU A 244 2.32 1.78 -6.51
C LEU A 244 1.21 1.31 -7.47
N THR A 245 1.07 0.00 -7.73
CA THR A 245 -0.03 -0.49 -8.58
C THR A 245 -1.42 -0.24 -7.98
N VAL A 246 -1.55 -0.33 -6.66
CA VAL A 246 -2.82 -0.17 -5.93
C VAL A 246 -2.93 1.16 -5.19
N ILE A 247 -2.05 2.13 -5.48
CA ILE A 247 -1.94 3.37 -4.68
C ILE A 247 -3.23 4.18 -4.65
N GLU A 248 -4.09 4.04 -5.65
CA GLU A 248 -5.37 4.75 -5.74
C GLU A 248 -6.37 4.28 -4.67
N THR A 249 -6.31 3.00 -4.29
CA THR A 249 -7.19 2.32 -3.30
C THR A 249 -6.80 2.63 -1.85
N LEU A 250 -5.61 3.22 -1.66
CA LEU A 250 -5.11 3.58 -0.33
C LEU A 250 -5.80 4.85 0.18
N ASN A 251 -5.99 4.94 1.49
CA ASN A 251 -6.48 6.17 2.11
C ASN A 251 -5.40 7.28 2.07
N SER A 252 -5.78 8.51 2.42
CA SER A 252 -4.87 9.66 2.39
C SER A 252 -3.66 9.52 3.33
N ASP A 253 -3.84 8.91 4.50
CA ASP A 253 -2.79 8.74 5.51
C ASP A 253 -1.77 7.67 5.10
N GLU A 254 -2.25 6.55 4.54
CA GLU A 254 -1.44 5.50 3.91
C GLU A 254 -0.61 6.09 2.77
N LYS A 255 -1.23 6.87 1.88
CA LYS A 255 -0.56 7.54 0.77
C LYS A 255 0.56 8.46 1.26
N GLU A 256 0.33 9.22 2.32
CA GLU A 256 1.31 10.14 2.89
C GLU A 256 2.46 9.42 3.59
N SER A 257 2.15 8.44 4.44
CA SER A 257 3.12 7.60 5.14
C SER A 257 4.03 6.86 4.15
N PHE A 258 3.42 6.23 3.14
CA PHE A 258 4.15 5.57 2.05
C PHE A 258 5.05 6.55 1.31
N PHE A 259 4.53 7.71 0.89
CA PHE A 259 5.29 8.68 0.12
C PHE A 259 6.49 9.23 0.91
N LYS A 260 6.36 9.43 2.23
CA LYS A 260 7.47 9.86 3.09
C LYS A 260 8.60 8.82 3.11
N ALA A 261 8.27 7.53 3.27
CA ALA A 261 9.26 6.46 3.21
C ALA A 261 9.87 6.30 1.82
N TYR A 262 9.04 6.31 0.77
CA TYR A 262 9.44 6.20 -0.63
C TYR A 262 10.39 7.34 -1.04
N SER A 263 10.03 8.58 -0.73
CA SER A 263 10.80 9.77 -1.13
C SER A 263 12.19 9.85 -0.51
N SER A 264 12.43 9.20 0.62
CA SER A 264 13.76 9.10 1.22
C SER A 264 14.72 8.21 0.43
N ARG A 265 14.21 7.27 -0.38
CA ARG A 265 15.01 6.27 -1.11
C ARG A 265 15.10 6.55 -2.60
N HIS A 266 14.07 7.17 -3.15
CA HIS A 266 13.92 7.36 -4.58
C HIS A 266 14.29 8.77 -5.03
N GLY A 267 14.65 8.84 -6.31
CA GLY A 267 15.02 10.10 -6.95
C GLY A 267 13.83 11.04 -7.13
N TYR A 268 14.17 12.28 -7.49
CA TYR A 268 13.20 13.34 -7.71
C TYR A 268 12.17 13.01 -8.80
N LEU A 269 12.56 12.32 -9.88
CA LEU A 269 11.65 12.00 -10.99
C LEU A 269 10.63 10.96 -10.55
N GLU A 270 11.09 9.91 -9.89
CA GLU A 270 10.26 8.85 -9.30
C GLU A 270 9.26 9.46 -8.32
N ASN A 271 9.73 10.29 -7.40
CA ASN A 271 8.88 10.98 -6.42
C ASN A 271 7.82 11.85 -7.10
N TYR A 272 8.17 12.55 -8.18
CA TYR A 272 7.22 13.36 -8.94
C TYR A 272 6.12 12.50 -9.62
N PHE A 273 6.47 11.33 -10.15
CA PHE A 273 5.49 10.42 -10.75
C PHE A 273 4.51 9.87 -9.71
N VAL A 274 4.99 9.56 -8.50
CA VAL A 274 4.11 9.17 -7.39
C VAL A 274 3.19 10.33 -7.01
N LEU A 275 3.73 11.53 -6.80
CA LEU A 275 2.95 12.73 -6.49
C LEU A 275 1.88 13.06 -7.53
N LYS A 276 2.15 12.77 -8.81
CA LYS A 276 1.17 12.92 -9.91
C LYS A 276 -0.08 12.06 -9.70
N ARG A 277 0.04 10.91 -9.01
CA ARG A 277 -1.07 10.00 -8.72
C ARG A 277 -1.79 10.34 -7.41
N ILE A 278 -1.07 10.83 -6.40
CA ILE A 278 -1.64 11.04 -5.05
C ILE A 278 -2.03 12.48 -4.72
N ARG A 279 -1.50 13.50 -5.41
CA ARG A 279 -1.69 14.92 -5.03
C ARG A 279 -2.13 15.81 -6.21
N PRO A 280 -2.89 16.88 -5.93
CA PRO A 280 -3.35 17.82 -6.95
C PRO A 280 -2.19 18.59 -7.60
N ARG A 281 -2.50 19.28 -8.71
CA ARG A 281 -1.50 20.02 -9.51
C ARG A 281 -0.80 21.14 -8.74
N GLU A 282 -1.50 21.80 -7.82
CA GLU A 282 -0.97 22.93 -7.04
C GLU A 282 0.13 22.48 -6.08
N TYR A 283 -0.13 21.42 -5.30
CA TYR A 283 0.85 20.81 -4.42
C TYR A 283 2.11 20.40 -5.20
N ARG A 284 1.93 19.81 -6.38
CA ARG A 284 3.06 19.42 -7.25
C ARG A 284 3.91 20.60 -7.67
N LYS A 285 3.31 21.75 -8.02
CA LYS A 285 4.07 22.95 -8.36
C LYS A 285 4.90 23.45 -7.18
N ALA A 286 4.29 23.53 -5.99
CA ALA A 286 4.97 23.96 -4.77
C ALA A 286 6.12 22.99 -4.41
N TRP A 287 5.88 21.68 -4.50
CA TRP A 287 6.92 20.67 -4.26
C TRP A 287 8.07 20.78 -5.27
N LEU A 288 7.77 20.95 -6.56
CA LEU A 288 8.80 21.15 -7.60
C LEU A 288 9.63 22.41 -7.35
N GLU A 289 9.00 23.49 -6.89
CA GLU A 289 9.67 24.73 -6.55
C GLU A 289 10.59 24.57 -5.33
N GLY A 290 10.10 23.92 -4.27
CA GLY A 290 10.91 23.55 -3.11
C GLY A 290 12.11 22.66 -3.47
N GLU A 291 11.92 21.64 -4.32
CA GLU A 291 13.03 20.80 -4.77
C GLU A 291 14.03 21.54 -5.68
N LYS A 292 13.57 22.51 -6.48
CA LYS A 292 14.48 23.39 -7.23
C LYS A 292 15.31 24.28 -6.31
N GLN A 293 14.70 24.79 -5.23
CA GLN A 293 15.38 25.57 -4.21
C GLN A 293 16.44 24.73 -3.48
N LYS A 294 16.08 23.52 -3.02
CA LYS A 294 17.03 22.60 -2.37
C LYS A 294 18.21 22.20 -3.27
N ASN A 295 17.96 22.03 -4.57
CA ASN A 295 19.00 21.75 -5.56
C ASN A 295 19.88 22.97 -5.90
N GLY A 296 19.64 24.13 -5.29
CA GLY A 296 20.43 25.35 -5.49
C GLY A 296 20.18 26.04 -6.84
N ARG A 297 19.20 25.58 -7.63
CA ARG A 297 18.86 26.20 -8.92
C ARG A 297 18.23 27.59 -8.78
N SER A 298 17.62 27.89 -7.63
CA SER A 298 17.09 29.22 -7.34
C SER A 298 18.18 30.21 -6.91
N VAL A 299 19.36 29.74 -6.52
CA VAL A 299 20.44 30.57 -5.97
C VAL A 299 21.37 31.08 -7.08
N LEU A 300 21.54 30.31 -8.16
CA LEU A 300 22.21 30.78 -9.36
C LEU A 300 21.25 31.65 -10.17
N LEU A 301 21.23 32.96 -9.90
CA LEU A 301 20.60 33.94 -10.80
C LEU A 301 21.15 33.75 -12.21
N GLY A 302 20.31 33.93 -13.24
CA GLY A 302 20.68 33.67 -14.65
C GLY A 302 22.01 34.31 -15.07
N SER A 303 22.28 35.55 -14.62
CA SER A 303 23.54 36.25 -14.88
C SER A 303 24.78 35.62 -14.23
N LEU A 304 24.64 35.02 -13.03
CA LEU A 304 25.71 34.28 -12.36
C LEU A 304 25.93 32.91 -13.01
N GLN A 305 24.85 32.28 -13.47
CA GLN A 305 24.92 31.01 -14.18
C GLN A 305 25.64 31.15 -15.52
N ASP A 306 25.35 32.22 -16.27
CA ASP A 306 26.00 32.53 -17.53
C ASP A 306 27.50 32.87 -17.34
N ASN A 307 27.85 33.62 -16.29
CA ASN A 307 29.25 33.95 -15.97
C ASN A 307 30.07 32.73 -15.50
N ILE A 308 29.48 31.82 -14.72
CA ILE A 308 30.15 30.60 -14.25
C ILE A 308 30.30 29.58 -15.39
N LEU A 309 29.30 29.47 -16.28
CA LEU A 309 29.37 28.61 -17.46
C LEU A 309 30.34 29.13 -18.52
N ALA A 310 30.40 30.45 -18.71
CA ALA A 310 31.38 31.09 -19.61
C ALA A 310 32.83 30.95 -19.10
N GLY A 311 33.02 30.74 -17.79
CA GLY A 311 34.33 30.63 -17.14
C GLY A 311 34.81 29.19 -16.85
N GLN A 312 34.22 28.15 -17.46
CA GLN A 312 34.67 26.76 -17.22
C GLN A 312 36.12 26.48 -17.64
N ASP A 313 36.69 27.33 -18.51
CA ASP A 313 38.12 27.33 -18.87
C ASP A 313 39.01 28.23 -17.98
N GLU A 314 38.45 28.92 -16.98
CA GLU A 314 39.21 29.79 -16.07
C GLU A 314 39.77 29.04 -14.85
N SER A 315 40.94 29.49 -14.35
CA SER A 315 41.59 28.93 -13.17
C SER A 315 40.66 28.93 -11.95
N LEU A 316 40.76 27.88 -11.13
CA LEU A 316 39.95 27.71 -9.90
C LEU A 316 39.99 28.95 -8.99
N GLU A 317 41.12 29.65 -8.95
CA GLU A 317 41.32 30.88 -8.17
C GLU A 317 40.38 32.01 -8.59
N LYS A 318 40.20 32.22 -9.91
CA LYS A 318 39.28 33.24 -10.44
C LYS A 318 37.83 32.89 -10.11
N ARG A 319 37.45 31.63 -10.30
CA ARG A 319 36.10 31.14 -9.98
C ARG A 319 35.82 31.26 -8.47
N TYR A 320 36.79 30.91 -7.63
CA TYR A 320 36.70 31.08 -6.18
C TYR A 320 36.51 32.55 -5.79
N ALA A 321 37.28 33.48 -6.37
CA ALA A 321 37.16 34.91 -6.06
C ALA A 321 35.75 35.45 -6.35
N ILE A 322 35.15 35.06 -7.48
CA ILE A 322 33.79 35.47 -7.86
C ILE A 322 32.75 34.83 -6.90
N LEU A 323 32.87 33.55 -6.59
CA LEU A 323 31.92 32.85 -5.73
C LEU A 323 31.99 33.35 -4.28
N LYS A 324 33.19 33.64 -3.77
CA LYS A 324 33.42 34.21 -2.44
C LYS A 324 32.72 35.56 -2.27
N GLN A 325 32.79 36.43 -3.28
CA GLN A 325 32.10 37.73 -3.26
C GLN A 325 30.57 37.59 -3.18
N ASN A 326 30.03 36.48 -3.69
CA ASN A 326 28.60 36.21 -3.72
C ASN A 326 28.12 35.26 -2.59
N HIS A 327 29.01 34.82 -1.70
CA HIS A 327 28.74 33.81 -0.67
C HIS A 327 28.26 32.45 -1.24
N LEU A 328 28.82 32.04 -2.38
CA LEU A 328 28.44 30.83 -3.13
C LEU A 328 29.54 29.77 -3.17
N VAL A 329 30.55 29.82 -2.30
CA VAL A 329 31.68 28.86 -2.37
C VAL A 329 31.22 27.40 -2.22
N TYR A 330 30.15 27.15 -1.45
CA TYR A 330 29.56 25.82 -1.29
C TYR A 330 29.02 25.19 -2.61
N THR A 331 28.86 25.96 -3.68
CA THR A 331 28.42 25.45 -4.98
C THR A 331 29.54 24.76 -5.77
N LEU A 332 30.81 25.00 -5.44
CA LEU A 332 31.98 24.36 -6.07
C LEU A 332 31.94 22.83 -5.99
N GLY A 333 32.57 22.16 -6.96
CA GLY A 333 32.69 20.70 -6.98
C GLY A 333 33.43 20.17 -5.74
N PRO A 334 33.12 18.95 -5.25
CA PRO A 334 33.87 18.30 -4.18
C PRO A 334 35.40 18.39 -4.31
N PHE A 335 35.97 18.13 -5.49
CA PHE A 335 37.43 18.20 -5.68
C PHE A 335 37.96 19.63 -5.64
N GLU A 336 37.22 20.58 -6.20
CA GLU A 336 37.56 22.01 -6.14
C GLU A 336 37.57 22.52 -4.69
N LEU A 337 36.57 22.10 -3.90
CA LEU A 337 36.52 22.38 -2.48
C LEU A 337 37.72 21.78 -1.74
N LEU A 338 38.10 20.52 -2.04
CA LEU A 338 39.27 19.89 -1.41
C LEU A 338 40.58 20.60 -1.78
N ILE A 339 40.73 21.07 -3.03
CA ILE A 339 41.91 21.86 -3.44
C ILE A 339 41.99 23.13 -2.61
N LEU A 340 40.88 23.86 -2.45
CA LEU A 340 40.84 25.09 -1.65
C LEU A 340 40.99 24.84 -0.14
N LEU A 341 40.45 23.73 0.38
CA LEU A 341 40.61 23.33 1.78
C LEU A 341 42.06 22.95 2.11
N ASN A 342 42.84 22.49 1.11
CA ASN A 342 44.27 22.22 1.24
C ASN A 342 45.15 23.45 0.90
N SER A 343 44.57 24.61 0.62
CA SER A 343 45.30 25.84 0.30
C SER A 343 45.35 26.80 1.48
N THR A 344 46.00 27.96 1.29
CA THR A 344 46.03 29.06 2.26
C THR A 344 44.63 29.62 2.57
N GLU A 345 43.63 29.37 1.72
CA GLU A 345 42.25 29.82 1.90
C GLU A 345 41.39 28.88 2.76
N SER A 346 41.95 27.77 3.26
CA SER A 346 41.22 26.74 4.02
C SER A 346 40.32 27.33 5.12
N SER A 347 40.86 28.22 5.96
CA SER A 347 40.10 28.81 7.06
C SER A 347 38.90 29.66 6.60
N ASN A 348 39.02 30.32 5.44
CA ASN A 348 37.93 31.11 4.87
C ASN A 348 36.83 30.20 4.29
N VAL A 349 37.24 29.15 3.57
CA VAL A 349 36.31 28.16 3.00
C VAL A 349 35.52 27.45 4.10
N GLN A 350 36.18 27.04 5.18
CA GLN A 350 35.52 26.40 6.33
C GLN A 350 34.49 27.31 6.99
N LYS A 351 34.83 28.59 7.20
CA LYS A 351 33.89 29.59 7.75
C LYS A 351 32.69 29.82 6.85
N GLU A 352 32.90 29.88 5.54
CA GLU A 352 31.82 30.12 4.58
C GLU A 352 30.86 28.93 4.49
N ILE A 353 31.40 27.69 4.43
CA ILE A 353 30.57 26.47 4.45
C ILE A 353 29.72 26.42 5.74
N GLY A 354 30.31 26.72 6.90
CA GLY A 354 29.59 26.76 8.18
C GLY A 354 28.52 27.86 8.22
N GLY A 355 28.81 29.07 7.73
CA GLY A 355 27.83 30.17 7.73
C GLY A 355 26.67 29.97 6.76
N VAL A 356 26.86 29.24 5.65
CA VAL A 356 25.78 28.89 4.72
C VAL A 356 24.89 27.77 5.28
N GLU A 357 25.43 26.88 6.09
CA GLU A 357 24.66 25.84 6.78
C GLU A 357 23.53 26.44 7.63
N GLU A 358 23.84 27.47 8.42
CA GLU A 358 22.86 28.15 9.26
C GLU A 358 21.74 28.81 8.44
N ARG A 359 22.04 29.24 7.21
CA ARG A 359 21.10 29.94 6.32
C ARG A 359 20.26 28.99 5.46
N LEU A 360 20.86 27.91 4.98
CA LEU A 360 20.27 26.98 4.01
C LEU A 360 20.57 25.51 4.41
N PRO A 361 20.08 25.03 5.56
CA PRO A 361 20.38 23.70 6.09
C PRO A 361 19.82 22.56 5.22
N ASP A 362 18.76 22.85 4.46
CA ASP A 362 18.08 21.87 3.60
C ASP A 362 18.60 21.82 2.17
N SER A 363 19.58 22.66 1.81
CA SER A 363 20.17 22.60 0.47
C SER A 363 21.09 21.39 0.34
N TYR A 364 20.89 20.61 -0.72
CA TYR A 364 21.76 19.49 -1.05
C TYR A 364 23.19 19.93 -1.37
N LEU A 365 23.39 21.13 -1.91
CA LEU A 365 24.72 21.70 -2.17
C LEU A 365 25.44 22.02 -0.86
N THR A 366 24.74 22.61 0.11
CA THR A 366 25.26 22.89 1.45
C THR A 366 25.62 21.60 2.17
N ARG A 367 24.72 20.61 2.16
CA ARG A 367 24.97 19.27 2.74
C ARG A 367 26.16 18.57 2.09
N ARG A 368 26.30 18.67 0.77
CA ARG A 368 27.47 18.15 0.03
C ARG A 368 28.76 18.84 0.44
N ALA A 369 28.78 20.18 0.47
CA ALA A 369 29.97 20.93 0.88
C ALA A 369 30.38 20.58 2.32
N ARG A 370 29.41 20.39 3.20
CA ARG A 370 29.65 19.91 4.57
C ARG A 370 30.19 18.48 4.61
N ALA A 371 29.62 17.56 3.83
CA ALA A 371 30.16 16.20 3.72
C ALA A 371 31.63 16.26 3.32
N VAL A 372 31.97 17.02 2.27
CA VAL A 372 33.37 17.22 1.84
C VAL A 372 34.25 17.80 2.95
N LEU A 373 33.72 18.68 3.80
CA LEU A 373 34.44 19.18 4.97
C LEU A 373 34.73 18.08 6.01
N HIS A 374 33.78 17.16 6.27
CA HIS A 374 34.03 15.98 7.11
C HIS A 374 35.11 15.08 6.51
N PHE A 375 35.09 14.86 5.20
CA PHE A 375 36.15 14.12 4.51
C PHE A 375 37.53 14.78 4.69
N PHE A 376 37.61 16.10 4.50
CA PHE A 376 38.85 16.86 4.68
C PHE A 376 39.40 16.74 6.12
N LYS A 377 38.51 16.73 7.12
CA LYS A 377 38.86 16.53 8.53
C LYS A 377 39.23 15.08 8.88
N LYS A 378 39.07 14.15 7.93
CA LYS A 378 39.24 12.69 8.10
C LYS A 378 38.19 12.06 9.03
N ASP A 379 37.05 12.72 9.20
CA ASP A 379 35.89 12.18 9.92
C ASP A 379 35.07 11.29 8.96
N PHE A 380 35.65 10.15 8.54
CA PHE A 380 35.10 9.33 7.44
C PHE A 380 33.72 8.74 7.73
N GLU A 381 33.43 8.37 8.97
CA GLU A 381 32.09 7.90 9.38
C GLU A 381 31.04 8.99 9.20
N GLN A 382 31.33 10.22 9.67
CA GLN A 382 30.44 11.37 9.50
C GLN A 382 30.31 11.77 8.03
N TYR A 383 31.37 11.62 7.23
CA TYR A 383 31.28 11.81 5.78
C TYR A 383 30.24 10.87 5.16
N ILE A 384 30.31 9.58 5.46
CA ILE A 384 29.41 8.57 4.88
C ILE A 384 27.96 8.88 5.26
N GLU A 385 27.70 9.18 6.54
CA GLU A 385 26.37 9.54 7.02
C GLU A 385 25.85 10.83 6.35
N ALA A 386 26.68 11.87 6.28
CA ALA A 386 26.30 13.14 5.66
C ALA A 386 26.09 13.01 4.13
N ALA A 387 26.87 12.16 3.46
CA ALA A 387 26.78 11.94 2.02
C ALA A 387 25.42 11.38 1.59
N GLU A 388 24.77 10.56 2.42
CA GLU A 388 23.42 10.03 2.15
C GLU A 388 22.35 11.14 2.05
N HIS A 389 22.58 12.26 2.74
CA HIS A 389 21.66 13.40 2.79
C HIS A 389 21.91 14.43 1.68
N CYS A 390 22.83 14.16 0.75
CA CYS A 390 23.22 15.06 -0.34
C CYS A 390 22.33 14.96 -1.60
N GLY A 391 21.21 14.24 -1.53
CA GLY A 391 20.31 14.04 -2.67
C GLY A 391 21.04 13.43 -3.88
N ARG A 392 20.76 13.90 -5.10
CA ARG A 392 21.40 13.37 -6.32
C ARG A 392 22.92 13.52 -6.36
N PHE A 393 23.49 14.46 -5.61
CA PHE A 393 24.93 14.72 -5.64
C PHE A 393 25.73 13.57 -5.03
N ARG A 394 25.11 12.71 -4.20
CA ARG A 394 25.76 11.50 -3.67
C ARG A 394 26.24 10.53 -4.77
N TYR A 395 25.65 10.62 -5.96
CA TYR A 395 26.00 9.81 -7.12
C TYR A 395 26.95 10.51 -8.10
N SER A 396 27.46 11.70 -7.79
CA SER A 396 28.46 12.35 -8.64
C SER A 396 29.76 11.54 -8.60
N PRO A 397 30.54 11.50 -9.70
CA PRO A 397 31.81 10.77 -9.73
C PRO A 397 32.75 11.14 -8.58
N GLU A 398 32.84 12.43 -8.25
CA GLU A 398 33.69 12.93 -7.17
C GLU A 398 33.20 12.47 -5.79
N MET A 399 31.89 12.50 -5.53
CA MET A 399 31.35 12.01 -4.25
C MET A 399 31.50 10.49 -4.13
N LEU A 400 31.28 9.74 -5.20
CA LEU A 400 31.51 8.30 -5.21
C LEU A 400 33.00 7.99 -4.97
N TYR A 401 33.92 8.75 -5.56
CA TYR A 401 35.35 8.57 -5.32
C TYR A 401 35.71 8.77 -3.83
N LEU A 402 35.23 9.87 -3.23
CA LEU A 402 35.45 10.15 -1.81
C LEU A 402 34.79 9.12 -0.89
N LYS A 403 33.61 8.61 -1.25
CA LYS A 403 32.94 7.51 -0.53
C LYS A 403 33.75 6.21 -0.60
N GLY A 404 34.27 5.85 -1.77
CA GLY A 404 35.13 4.67 -1.94
C GLY A 404 36.37 4.74 -1.06
N LEU A 405 37.05 5.89 -1.03
CA LEU A 405 38.20 6.10 -0.13
C LEU A 405 37.79 6.04 1.34
N SER A 406 36.69 6.68 1.73
CA SER A 406 36.22 6.69 3.12
C SER A 406 35.92 5.27 3.62
N LEU A 407 35.27 4.44 2.79
CA LEU A 407 34.98 3.03 3.09
C LEU A 407 36.26 2.21 3.32
N ILE A 408 37.29 2.44 2.51
CA ILE A 408 38.60 1.78 2.68
C ILE A 408 39.24 2.18 4.01
N GLU A 409 39.23 3.48 4.33
CA GLU A 409 39.84 4.01 5.55
C GLU A 409 39.14 3.54 6.84
N ILE A 410 37.83 3.26 6.81
CA ILE A 410 37.09 2.68 7.95
C ILE A 410 37.13 1.14 8.00
N GLY A 411 37.89 0.49 7.12
CA GLY A 411 38.07 -0.98 7.11
C GLY A 411 37.05 -1.77 6.28
N GLN A 412 36.13 -1.10 5.57
CA GLN A 412 35.22 -1.72 4.59
C GLN A 412 35.87 -1.76 3.19
N THR A 413 37.06 -2.36 3.12
CA THR A 413 37.96 -2.29 1.95
C THR A 413 37.32 -2.87 0.68
N ASP A 414 36.61 -3.99 0.79
CA ASP A 414 36.03 -4.69 -0.35
C ASP A 414 34.92 -3.88 -1.01
N GLU A 415 34.05 -3.27 -0.22
CA GLU A 415 32.97 -2.40 -0.69
C GLU A 415 33.54 -1.10 -1.30
N GLY A 416 34.54 -0.51 -0.64
CA GLY A 416 35.22 0.67 -1.15
C GLY A 416 35.94 0.43 -2.48
N ILE A 417 36.67 -0.69 -2.61
CA ILE A 417 37.32 -1.09 -3.88
C ILE A 417 36.26 -1.33 -4.96
N GLY A 418 35.19 -2.08 -4.67
CA GLY A 418 34.11 -2.36 -5.64
C GLY A 418 33.44 -1.07 -6.17
N LEU A 419 33.30 -0.06 -5.31
CA LEU A 419 32.81 1.26 -5.71
C LEU A 419 33.78 1.99 -6.65
N LEU A 420 35.09 1.96 -6.35
CA LEU A 420 36.13 2.56 -7.19
C LEU A 420 36.30 1.83 -8.53
N GLU A 421 36.17 0.51 -8.56
CA GLU A 421 36.13 -0.28 -9.80
C GLU A 421 34.93 0.09 -10.67
N SER A 422 33.76 0.26 -10.06
CA SER A 422 32.55 0.73 -10.76
C SER A 422 32.75 2.11 -11.39
N LEU A 423 33.50 3.00 -10.72
CA LEU A 423 33.90 4.28 -11.30
C LEU A 423 34.89 4.13 -12.45
N LEU A 424 35.89 3.25 -12.32
CA LEU A 424 36.85 2.99 -13.40
C LEU A 424 36.15 2.42 -14.65
N MET A 425 35.15 1.54 -14.49
CA MET A 425 34.35 1.04 -15.61
C MET A 425 33.62 2.17 -16.36
N LYS A 426 33.22 3.23 -15.64
CA LYS A 426 32.59 4.41 -16.22
C LYS A 426 33.59 5.39 -16.83
N PHE A 427 34.82 5.44 -16.31
CA PHE A 427 35.90 6.31 -16.76
C PHE A 427 37.18 5.50 -17.03
N PRO A 428 37.18 4.65 -18.07
CA PRO A 428 38.23 3.65 -18.29
C PRO A 428 39.61 4.26 -18.51
N ASP A 429 39.67 5.48 -19.04
CA ASP A 429 40.92 6.18 -19.37
C ASP A 429 41.53 6.95 -18.18
N SER A 430 40.93 6.84 -16.99
CA SER A 430 41.46 7.51 -15.79
C SER A 430 42.65 6.74 -15.21
N ASP A 431 43.87 7.12 -15.61
CA ASP A 431 45.10 6.57 -15.04
C ASP A 431 45.22 6.79 -13.53
N TYR A 432 44.64 7.89 -13.03
CA TYR A 432 44.57 8.17 -11.60
C TYR A 432 43.76 7.11 -10.83
N LEU A 433 42.56 6.75 -11.33
CA LEU A 433 41.74 5.70 -10.70
C LEU A 433 42.43 4.34 -10.75
N ARG A 434 43.13 4.02 -11.85
CA ARG A 434 43.93 2.79 -11.97
C ARG A 434 45.02 2.74 -10.91
N LEU A 435 45.82 3.79 -10.78
CA LEU A 435 46.90 3.88 -9.79
C LEU A 435 46.38 3.76 -8.35
N VAL A 436 45.25 4.40 -8.04
CA VAL A 436 44.62 4.31 -6.73
C VAL A 436 44.15 2.88 -6.44
N LEU A 437 43.49 2.23 -7.40
CA LEU A 437 43.05 0.84 -7.27
C LEU A 437 44.22 -0.12 -7.14
N GLU A 438 45.29 0.03 -7.92
CA GLU A 438 46.51 -0.76 -7.80
C GLU A 438 47.11 -0.62 -6.39
N ARG A 439 47.19 0.60 -5.86
CA ARG A 439 47.70 0.84 -4.52
C ARG A 439 46.90 0.09 -3.45
N TYR A 440 45.57 0.12 -3.49
CA TYR A 440 44.76 -0.52 -2.47
C TYR A 440 44.59 -2.03 -2.68
N LYS A 441 44.68 -2.53 -3.92
CA LYS A 441 44.69 -3.97 -4.21
C LYS A 441 46.01 -4.65 -3.82
N ASN A 442 47.13 -3.94 -3.94
CA ASN A 442 48.47 -4.46 -3.62
C ASN A 442 48.80 -4.45 -2.12
N VAL A 443 47.91 -3.94 -1.26
CA VAL A 443 48.09 -3.91 0.21
C VAL A 443 47.42 -5.14 0.88
N ARG A 444 46.85 -6.06 0.10
CA ARG A 444 46.33 -7.34 0.59
C ARG A 444 47.40 -8.40 0.83
#